data_AF-A0A2A4NIY7-F1
#
_entry.id   AF-A0A2A4NIY7-F1
#
_cell.length_a   1.000
_cell.length_b   1.000
_cell.length_c   1.000
_cell.angle_alpha   90.00
_cell.angle_beta   90.00
_cell.angle_gamma   90.00
#
_symmetry.space_group_name_H-M   'P 1'
#
loop_
_entity.id
_entity.type
_entity.pdbx_description
1 polymer ?
#
loop_
_entity_poly.entity_id
_entity_poly.type
_entity_poly.pdbx_seq_one_letter_code
_entity_poly.pdbx_strand_id
1 'polypeptide(L)'
;MFESVLYFILGFLCSALIALMISPAIWNRAVVLTKRRIESSIPLSLNEIQADKDQLRAEFAMSTRRLEISVEELKDTAAHQVIDINRKRDELAKLSIDSSEKIQNVEELEARATELRSTLEKREDTLDRVSNELADAKTQLEEKALEFEKMNSKFSQVQLDADSSRIEMVAKQTALDGLTEKMSSGTNIEKELAQQLKIKETETKAATKKSDDAKKRIERLKTSNSELELKLQRHESDIADLRKNTLNEDKSDLISSKALTKEKAKTNRLEAKLATASLRMESLLEDASNENVKKAMASLNEDRASLKEKIKDITKERNALNKELSARRIANDSDWESERTENATLRERINDLAAQVTAMTASLEGPDSPINEILGNAPKKRIKKSGKVENVESLADRIRALQESARITGS
;
A
#
# COMPACT_ATOMS: atom_id res chain seq x y z
N MET A 1 152.63 -74.23 2.24
CA MET A 1 151.36 -73.58 1.81
C MET A 1 150.46 -74.54 1.02
N PHE A 2 151.00 -75.40 0.14
CA PHE A 2 150.19 -76.38 -0.61
C PHE A 2 149.52 -77.48 0.25
N GLU A 3 150.17 -77.90 1.33
CA GLU A 3 149.64 -78.94 2.23
C GLU A 3 148.33 -78.53 2.93
N SER A 4 148.23 -77.28 3.39
CA SER A 4 147.00 -76.74 3.99
C SER A 4 145.84 -76.66 2.98
N VAL A 5 146.15 -76.37 1.71
CA VAL A 5 145.16 -76.34 0.62
C VAL A 5 144.65 -77.75 0.30
N LEU A 6 145.52 -78.76 0.32
CA LEU A 6 145.13 -80.15 0.07
C LEU A 6 144.17 -80.68 1.16
N TYR A 7 144.46 -80.43 2.44
CA TYR A 7 143.55 -80.79 3.54
C TYR A 7 142.21 -80.06 3.47
N PHE A 8 142.20 -78.80 3.01
CA PHE A 8 140.96 -78.05 2.79
C PHE A 8 140.12 -78.65 1.66
N ILE A 9 140.74 -78.99 0.52
CA ILE A 9 140.05 -79.64 -0.60
C ILE A 9 139.53 -81.02 -0.19
N LEU A 10 140.33 -81.82 0.52
CA LEU A 10 139.93 -83.14 1.00
C LEU A 10 138.76 -83.05 2.00
N GLY A 11 138.81 -82.08 2.92
CA GLY A 11 137.72 -81.80 3.86
C GLY A 11 136.44 -81.35 3.15
N PHE A 12 136.56 -80.49 2.13
CA PHE A 12 135.44 -80.07 1.29
C PHE A 12 134.85 -81.22 0.47
N LEU A 13 135.69 -82.08 -0.10
CA LEU A 13 135.23 -83.26 -0.83
C LEU A 13 134.48 -84.23 0.10
N CYS A 14 135.00 -84.42 1.32
CA CYS A 14 134.37 -85.28 2.31
C CYS A 14 133.03 -84.71 2.80
N SER A 15 132.94 -83.40 3.05
CA SER A 15 131.67 -82.75 3.43
C SER A 15 130.66 -82.75 2.29
N ALA A 16 131.11 -82.54 1.04
CA ALA A 16 130.26 -82.61 -0.14
C ALA A 16 129.71 -84.03 -0.34
N LEU A 17 130.52 -85.07 -0.09
CA LEU A 17 130.10 -86.46 -0.19
C LEU A 17 129.05 -86.81 0.88
N ILE A 18 129.23 -86.34 2.11
CA ILE A 18 128.24 -86.49 3.20
C ILE A 18 126.95 -85.71 2.88
N ALA A 19 127.05 -84.47 2.38
CA ALA A 19 125.90 -83.66 1.98
C ALA A 19 125.11 -84.32 0.84
N LEU A 20 125.80 -84.91 -0.13
CA LEU A 20 125.18 -85.64 -1.25
C LEU A 20 124.49 -86.91 -0.75
N MET A 21 125.03 -87.58 0.27
CA MET A 21 124.39 -88.75 0.88
C MET A 21 123.11 -88.38 1.67
N ILE A 22 123.08 -87.22 2.32
CA ILE A 22 121.94 -86.78 3.16
C ILE A 22 120.85 -86.07 2.33
N SER A 23 121.22 -85.39 1.23
CA SER A 23 120.30 -84.63 0.38
C SER A 23 119.05 -85.42 -0.08
N PRO A 24 119.15 -86.69 -0.54
CA PRO A 24 117.99 -87.51 -0.89
C PRO A 24 117.04 -87.76 0.28
N ALA A 25 117.56 -87.91 1.51
CA ALA A 25 116.74 -88.18 2.69
C ALA A 25 115.92 -86.95 3.11
N ILE A 26 116.51 -85.76 3.03
CA ILE A 26 115.83 -84.49 3.32
C ILE A 26 114.76 -84.24 2.24
N TRP A 27 115.08 -84.43 0.97
CA TRP A 27 114.13 -84.25 -0.14
C TRP A 27 112.94 -85.19 -0.01
N ASN A 28 113.18 -86.49 0.22
CA ASN A 28 112.10 -87.47 0.39
C ASN A 28 111.18 -87.12 1.55
N ARG A 29 111.74 -86.64 2.67
CA ARG A 29 110.94 -86.21 3.83
C ARG A 29 110.12 -84.95 3.55
N ALA A 30 110.69 -83.97 2.83
CA ALA A 30 109.96 -82.77 2.42
C ALA A 30 108.78 -83.11 1.50
N VAL A 31 108.98 -83.99 0.53
CA VAL A 31 107.91 -84.46 -0.39
C VAL A 31 106.80 -85.17 0.36
N VAL A 32 107.11 -86.03 1.33
CA VAL A 32 106.08 -86.72 2.12
C VAL A 32 105.25 -85.73 2.94
N LEU A 33 105.86 -84.71 3.53
CA LEU A 33 105.15 -83.71 4.33
C LEU A 33 104.28 -82.79 3.47
N THR A 34 104.78 -82.35 2.30
CA THR A 34 103.98 -81.54 1.36
C THR A 34 102.86 -82.37 0.75
N LYS A 35 103.12 -83.64 0.39
CA LYS A 35 102.10 -84.55 -0.08
C LYS A 35 101.02 -84.77 0.97
N ARG A 36 101.37 -85.07 2.23
CA ARG A 36 100.39 -85.21 3.33
C ARG A 36 99.58 -83.95 3.58
N ARG A 37 100.19 -82.76 3.50
CA ARG A 37 99.49 -81.48 3.65
C ARG A 37 98.51 -81.24 2.50
N ILE A 38 98.92 -81.52 1.27
CA ILE A 38 98.08 -81.36 0.08
C ILE A 38 96.94 -82.40 0.09
N GLU A 39 97.26 -83.65 0.44
CA GLU A 39 96.30 -84.74 0.62
C GLU A 39 95.24 -84.40 1.70
N SER A 40 95.59 -83.66 2.77
CA SER A 40 94.61 -83.19 3.76
C SER A 40 93.75 -82.01 3.32
N SER A 41 94.14 -81.30 2.26
CA SER A 41 93.44 -80.11 1.75
C SER A 41 92.63 -80.36 0.48
N ILE A 42 92.74 -81.56 -0.09
CA ILE A 42 92.05 -81.98 -1.31
C ILE A 42 91.11 -83.12 -0.95
N PRO A 43 89.83 -83.09 -1.39
CA PRO A 43 88.93 -84.22 -1.17
C PRO A 43 89.47 -85.45 -1.91
N LEU A 44 89.91 -86.46 -1.16
CA LEU A 44 90.47 -87.71 -1.71
C LEU A 44 89.44 -88.84 -1.78
N SER A 45 88.28 -88.68 -1.12
CA SER A 45 87.21 -89.67 -1.14
C SER A 45 86.15 -89.32 -2.18
N LEU A 46 85.78 -90.30 -3.02
CA LEU A 46 84.67 -90.18 -3.97
C LEU A 46 83.37 -89.76 -3.28
N ASN A 47 83.18 -90.13 -2.00
CA ASN A 47 82.01 -89.78 -1.21
C ASN A 47 81.98 -88.29 -0.83
N GLU A 48 83.13 -87.67 -0.56
CA GLU A 48 83.23 -86.24 -0.22
C GLU A 48 82.94 -85.37 -1.47
N ILE A 49 83.45 -85.77 -2.63
CA ILE A 49 83.16 -85.09 -3.91
C ILE A 49 81.67 -85.20 -4.26
N GLN A 50 81.05 -86.34 -3.97
CA GLN A 50 79.60 -86.50 -4.15
C GLN A 50 78.81 -85.63 -3.17
N ALA A 51 79.24 -85.53 -1.91
CA ALA A 51 78.62 -84.66 -0.91
C ALA A 51 78.71 -83.17 -1.31
N ASP A 52 79.88 -82.68 -1.76
CA ASP A 52 80.03 -81.30 -2.24
C ASP A 52 79.17 -81.03 -3.47
N LYS A 53 79.09 -81.99 -4.39
CA LYS A 53 78.24 -81.88 -5.59
C LYS A 53 76.76 -81.81 -5.22
N ASP A 54 76.32 -82.64 -4.28
CA ASP A 54 74.93 -82.65 -3.82
C ASP A 54 74.62 -81.43 -2.94
N GLN A 55 75.59 -80.92 -2.18
CA GLN A 55 75.51 -79.64 -1.48
C GLN A 55 75.33 -78.48 -2.47
N LEU A 56 76.16 -78.39 -3.50
CA LEU A 56 76.01 -77.35 -4.53
C LEU A 56 74.66 -77.46 -5.25
N ARG A 57 74.20 -78.67 -5.56
CA ARG A 57 72.85 -78.89 -6.12
C ARG A 57 71.77 -78.41 -5.18
N ALA A 58 71.89 -78.67 -3.88
CA ALA A 58 70.94 -78.21 -2.87
C ALA A 58 70.96 -76.68 -2.75
N GLU A 59 72.14 -76.06 -2.73
CA GLU A 59 72.28 -74.60 -2.69
C GLU A 59 71.69 -73.93 -3.94
N PHE A 60 71.95 -74.47 -5.14
CA PHE A 60 71.34 -73.99 -6.37
C PHE A 60 69.82 -74.21 -6.38
N ALA A 61 69.33 -75.36 -5.91
CA ALA A 61 67.90 -75.63 -5.82
C ALA A 61 67.22 -74.69 -4.80
N MET A 62 67.82 -74.46 -3.63
CA MET A 62 67.30 -73.56 -2.61
C MET A 62 67.32 -72.09 -3.05
N SER A 63 68.41 -71.63 -3.66
CA SER A 63 68.50 -70.26 -4.18
C SER A 63 67.54 -70.02 -5.33
N THR A 64 67.39 -70.98 -6.24
CA THR A 64 66.39 -70.93 -7.31
C THR A 64 64.98 -70.89 -6.72
N ARG A 65 64.67 -71.77 -5.76
CA ARG A 65 63.37 -71.77 -5.09
C ARG A 65 63.09 -70.48 -4.34
N ARG A 66 64.09 -69.91 -3.66
CA ARG A 66 63.97 -68.63 -2.96
C ARG A 66 63.72 -67.48 -3.94
N LEU A 67 64.39 -67.49 -5.09
CA LEU A 67 64.17 -66.51 -6.15
C LEU A 67 62.77 -66.64 -6.73
N GLU A 68 62.32 -67.86 -7.05
CA GLU A 68 60.94 -68.12 -7.52
C GLU A 68 59.90 -67.58 -6.54
N ILE A 69 60.07 -67.86 -5.24
CA ILE A 69 59.17 -67.34 -4.20
C ILE A 69 59.19 -65.81 -4.18
N SER A 70 60.37 -65.17 -4.20
CA SER A 70 60.46 -63.71 -4.20
C SER A 70 59.85 -63.06 -5.44
N VAL A 71 59.98 -63.72 -6.61
CA VAL A 71 59.37 -63.25 -7.86
C VAL A 71 57.85 -63.38 -7.77
N GLU A 72 57.33 -64.45 -7.17
CA GLU A 72 55.90 -64.62 -6.97
C GLU A 72 55.35 -63.58 -5.99
N GLU A 73 56.02 -63.34 -4.85
CA GLU A 73 55.65 -62.30 -3.90
C GLU A 73 55.64 -60.88 -4.53
N LEU A 74 56.62 -60.58 -5.38
CA LEU A 74 56.67 -59.31 -6.12
C LEU A 74 55.55 -59.22 -7.16
N LYS A 75 55.22 -60.32 -7.85
CA LYS A 75 54.09 -60.36 -8.78
C LYS A 75 52.76 -60.17 -8.06
N ASP A 76 52.57 -60.83 -6.93
CA ASP A 76 51.39 -60.67 -6.09
C ASP A 76 51.27 -59.22 -5.60
N THR A 77 52.36 -58.63 -5.11
CA THR A 77 52.37 -57.23 -4.67
C THR A 77 52.06 -56.28 -5.82
N ALA A 78 52.64 -56.51 -7.01
CA ALA A 78 52.37 -55.71 -8.20
C ALA A 78 50.89 -55.84 -8.65
N ALA A 79 50.31 -57.04 -8.59
CA ALA A 79 48.90 -57.26 -8.90
C ALA A 79 47.99 -56.52 -7.92
N HIS A 80 48.29 -56.56 -6.62
CA HIS A 80 47.57 -55.80 -5.60
C HIS A 80 47.67 -54.29 -5.84
N GLN A 81 48.88 -53.78 -6.12
CA GLN A 81 49.08 -52.37 -6.42
C GLN A 81 48.32 -51.91 -7.66
N VAL A 82 48.24 -52.73 -8.71
CA VAL A 82 47.45 -52.41 -9.91
C VAL A 82 45.96 -52.33 -9.57
N ILE A 83 45.44 -53.24 -8.73
CA ILE A 83 44.04 -53.20 -8.27
C ILE A 83 43.79 -51.92 -7.46
N ASP A 84 44.68 -51.57 -6.54
CA ASP A 84 44.56 -50.35 -5.73
C ASP A 84 44.62 -49.09 -6.60
N ILE A 85 45.53 -49.03 -7.57
CA ILE A 85 45.62 -47.91 -8.54
C ILE A 85 44.31 -47.79 -9.33
N ASN A 86 43.75 -48.90 -9.82
CA ASN A 86 42.49 -48.87 -10.55
C ASN A 86 41.34 -48.39 -9.66
N ARG A 87 41.25 -48.88 -8.42
CA ARG A 87 40.25 -48.41 -7.46
C ARG A 87 40.40 -46.90 -7.17
N LYS A 88 41.63 -46.42 -6.99
CA LYS A 88 41.89 -44.98 -6.78
C LYS A 88 41.60 -44.16 -8.02
N ARG A 89 41.83 -44.70 -9.22
CA ARG A 89 41.46 -44.06 -10.48
C ARG A 89 39.94 -43.94 -10.62
N ASP A 90 39.19 -44.95 -10.21
CA ASP A 90 37.72 -44.92 -10.20
C ASP A 90 37.18 -43.92 -9.16
N GLU A 91 37.78 -43.88 -7.97
CA GLU A 91 37.45 -42.87 -6.94
C GLU A 91 37.74 -41.45 -7.45
N LEU A 92 38.89 -41.22 -8.11
CA LEU A 92 39.24 -39.95 -8.73
C LEU A 92 38.28 -39.57 -9.87
N ALA A 93 37.87 -40.53 -10.70
CA ALA A 93 36.91 -40.28 -11.77
C ALA A 93 35.55 -39.84 -11.20
N LYS A 94 35.06 -40.49 -10.14
CA LYS A 94 33.83 -40.09 -9.44
C LYS A 94 33.97 -38.69 -8.83
N LEU A 95 35.05 -38.43 -8.10
CA LEU A 95 35.30 -37.11 -7.50
C LEU A 95 35.43 -36.01 -8.57
N SER A 96 35.99 -36.32 -9.74
CA SER A 96 36.07 -35.38 -10.85
C SER A 96 34.69 -35.05 -11.42
N ILE A 97 33.80 -36.05 -11.53
CA ILE A 97 32.41 -35.85 -11.98
C ILE A 97 31.66 -34.99 -10.95
N ASP A 98 31.72 -35.35 -9.66
CA ASP A 98 31.08 -34.60 -8.58
C ASP A 98 31.60 -33.16 -8.51
N SER A 99 32.90 -32.94 -8.71
CA SER A 99 33.49 -31.61 -8.77
C SER A 99 32.97 -30.82 -9.97
N SER A 100 32.86 -31.46 -11.15
CA SER A 100 32.33 -30.80 -12.34
C SER A 100 30.85 -30.42 -12.19
N GLU A 101 30.04 -31.28 -11.57
CA GLU A 101 28.63 -31.00 -11.28
C GLU A 101 28.50 -29.87 -10.25
N LYS A 102 29.33 -29.88 -9.19
CA LYS A 102 29.37 -28.77 -8.22
C LYS A 102 29.78 -27.45 -8.86
N ILE A 103 30.77 -27.46 -9.77
CA ILE A 103 31.18 -26.25 -10.50
C ILE A 103 30.02 -25.73 -11.36
N GLN A 104 29.34 -26.60 -12.11
CA GLN A 104 28.16 -26.21 -12.90
C GLN A 104 27.04 -25.64 -12.02
N ASN A 105 26.78 -26.26 -10.87
CA ASN A 105 25.80 -25.75 -9.91
C ASN A 105 26.20 -24.37 -9.34
N VAL A 106 27.49 -24.15 -9.08
CA VAL A 106 28.00 -22.84 -8.63
C VAL A 106 27.84 -21.80 -9.74
N GLU A 107 28.21 -22.13 -10.98
CA GLU A 107 28.04 -21.23 -12.13
C GLU A 107 26.56 -20.86 -12.36
N GLU A 108 25.64 -21.83 -12.22
CA GLU A 108 24.21 -21.57 -12.32
C GLU A 108 23.71 -20.69 -11.17
N LEU A 109 24.14 -20.94 -9.93
CA LEU A 109 23.79 -20.11 -8.78
C LEU A 109 24.35 -18.69 -8.90
N GLU A 110 25.57 -18.53 -9.42
CA GLU A 110 26.17 -17.23 -9.70
C GLU A 110 25.41 -16.49 -10.80
N ALA A 111 25.04 -17.17 -11.89
CA ALA A 111 24.20 -16.60 -12.94
C ALA A 111 22.85 -16.13 -12.38
N ARG A 112 22.15 -16.97 -11.61
CA ARG A 112 20.90 -16.58 -10.93
C ARG A 112 21.09 -15.42 -9.96
N ALA A 113 22.21 -15.38 -9.23
CA ALA A 113 22.52 -14.27 -8.31
C ALA A 113 22.75 -12.96 -9.06
N THR A 114 23.43 -12.98 -10.21
CA THR A 114 23.62 -11.79 -11.04
C THR A 114 22.31 -11.32 -11.67
N GLU A 115 21.48 -12.25 -12.13
CA GLU A 115 20.14 -11.94 -12.63
C GLU A 115 19.28 -11.29 -11.55
N LEU A 116 19.19 -11.91 -10.36
CA LEU A 116 18.44 -11.36 -9.22
C LEU A 116 18.94 -9.97 -8.82
N ARG A 117 20.26 -9.75 -8.77
CA ARG A 117 20.84 -8.41 -8.52
C ARG A 117 20.39 -7.40 -9.56
N SER A 118 20.41 -7.76 -10.85
CA SER A 118 19.93 -6.87 -11.92
C SER A 118 18.44 -6.58 -11.84
N THR A 119 17.62 -7.55 -11.40
CA THR A 119 16.19 -7.33 -11.19
C THR A 119 15.93 -6.44 -9.98
N LEU A 120 16.75 -6.56 -8.94
CA LEU A 120 16.67 -5.74 -7.73
C LEU A 120 17.02 -4.28 -8.06
N GLU A 121 18.13 -4.05 -8.78
CA GLU A 121 18.52 -2.72 -9.27
C GLU A 121 17.42 -2.08 -10.12
N LYS A 122 16.84 -2.82 -11.09
CA LYS A 122 15.69 -2.32 -11.88
C LYS A 122 14.48 -1.99 -11.00
N ARG A 123 14.24 -2.76 -9.93
CA ARG A 123 13.12 -2.50 -9.02
C ARG A 123 13.39 -1.28 -8.14
N GLU A 124 14.62 -1.10 -7.65
CA GLU A 124 15.06 0.10 -6.95
C GLU A 124 14.89 1.34 -7.84
N ASP A 125 15.36 1.31 -9.08
CA ASP A 125 15.16 2.40 -10.05
C ASP A 125 13.67 2.72 -10.26
N THR A 126 12.82 1.69 -10.34
CA THR A 126 11.37 1.90 -10.47
C THR A 126 10.75 2.48 -9.21
N LEU A 127 11.23 2.09 -8.03
CA LEU A 127 10.77 2.63 -6.76
C LEU A 127 11.17 4.09 -6.60
N ASP A 128 12.41 4.44 -6.96
CA ASP A 128 12.90 5.81 -6.93
C ASP A 128 12.12 6.71 -7.90
N ARG A 129 11.86 6.21 -9.12
CA ARG A 129 11.02 6.94 -10.09
C ARG A 129 9.60 7.16 -9.54
N VAL A 130 8.94 6.13 -9.03
CA VAL A 130 7.58 6.24 -8.48
C VAL A 130 7.55 7.11 -7.23
N SER A 131 8.60 7.06 -6.40
CA SER A 131 8.75 7.92 -5.22
C SER A 131 8.84 9.39 -5.62
N ASN A 132 9.65 9.71 -6.65
CA ASN A 132 9.75 11.06 -7.18
C ASN A 132 8.43 11.53 -7.82
N GLU A 133 7.78 10.69 -8.64
CA GLU A 133 6.46 10.99 -9.21
C GLU A 133 5.41 11.23 -8.12
N LEU A 134 5.45 10.49 -7.02
CA LEU A 134 4.56 10.66 -5.88
C LEU A 134 4.88 11.94 -5.10
N ALA A 135 6.17 12.30 -4.96
CA ALA A 135 6.57 13.57 -4.37
C ALA A 135 6.09 14.76 -5.22
N ASP A 136 6.24 14.69 -6.54
CA ASP A 136 5.75 15.70 -7.48
C ASP A 136 4.22 15.79 -7.47
N ALA A 137 3.51 14.65 -7.43
CA ALA A 137 2.06 14.64 -7.32
C ALA A 137 1.57 15.25 -6.00
N LYS A 138 2.31 15.04 -4.89
CA LYS A 138 2.01 15.67 -3.60
C LYS A 138 2.22 17.18 -3.65
N THR A 139 3.33 17.68 -4.21
CA THR A 139 3.57 19.12 -4.31
C THR A 139 2.54 19.79 -5.22
N GLN A 140 2.15 19.17 -6.33
CA GLN A 140 1.06 19.65 -7.19
C GLN A 140 -0.28 19.68 -6.44
N LEU A 141 -0.57 18.66 -5.63
CA LEU A 141 -1.81 18.62 -4.85
C LEU A 141 -1.84 19.69 -3.76
N GLU A 142 -0.70 19.97 -3.11
CA GLU A 142 -0.56 21.08 -2.17
C GLU A 142 -0.72 22.44 -2.86
N GLU A 143 -0.12 22.64 -4.03
CA GLU A 143 -0.31 23.86 -4.82
C GLU A 143 -1.78 24.04 -5.21
N LYS A 144 -2.45 22.98 -5.67
CA LYS A 144 -3.88 23.01 -5.98
C LYS A 144 -4.73 23.29 -4.74
N ALA A 145 -4.39 22.73 -3.58
CA ALA A 145 -5.09 23.02 -2.34
C ALA A 145 -4.99 24.52 -1.96
N LEU A 146 -3.81 25.12 -2.11
CA LEU A 146 -3.59 26.56 -1.89
C LEU A 146 -4.34 27.41 -2.92
N GLU A 147 -4.38 26.99 -4.20
CA GLU A 147 -5.20 27.65 -5.22
C GLU A 147 -6.70 27.58 -4.88
N PHE A 148 -7.19 26.44 -4.41
CA PHE A 148 -8.57 26.28 -3.97
C PHE A 148 -8.89 27.15 -2.76
N GLU A 149 -7.99 27.26 -1.78
CA GLU A 149 -8.18 28.13 -0.62
C GLU A 149 -8.25 29.61 -1.05
N LYS A 150 -7.34 30.06 -1.92
CA LYS A 150 -7.36 31.41 -2.51
C LYS A 150 -8.63 31.66 -3.35
N MET A 151 -9.10 30.66 -4.08
CA MET A 151 -10.34 30.77 -4.85
C MET A 151 -11.55 30.86 -3.92
N ASN A 152 -11.56 30.08 -2.83
CA ASN A 152 -12.64 30.10 -1.85
C ASN A 152 -12.67 31.40 -1.05
N SER A 153 -11.51 31.98 -0.72
CA SER A 153 -11.44 33.31 -0.08
C SER A 153 -11.95 34.41 -1.01
N LYS A 154 -11.58 34.37 -2.30
CA LYS A 154 -12.12 35.27 -3.33
C LYS A 154 -13.62 35.08 -3.52
N PHE A 155 -14.10 33.84 -3.56
CA PHE A 155 -15.52 33.54 -3.68
C PHE A 155 -16.30 34.07 -2.48
N SER A 156 -15.79 33.87 -1.27
CA SER A 156 -16.39 34.42 -0.04
C SER A 156 -16.41 35.95 -0.06
N GLN A 157 -15.34 36.59 -0.53
CA GLN A 157 -15.29 38.05 -0.70
C GLN A 157 -16.32 38.55 -1.72
N VAL A 158 -16.38 37.93 -2.90
CA VAL A 158 -17.38 38.26 -3.93
C VAL A 158 -18.81 38.01 -3.42
N GLN A 159 -19.02 36.97 -2.61
CA GLN A 159 -20.32 36.71 -1.99
C GLN A 159 -20.69 37.80 -0.98
N LEU A 160 -19.74 38.24 -0.14
CA LEU A 160 -19.96 39.38 0.76
C LEU A 160 -20.24 40.68 -0.01
N ASP A 161 -19.52 40.93 -1.11
CA ASP A 161 -19.75 42.10 -1.96
C ASP A 161 -21.11 42.04 -2.67
N ALA A 162 -21.54 40.85 -3.08
CA ALA A 162 -22.86 40.62 -3.67
C ALA A 162 -23.99 40.78 -2.64
N ASP A 163 -23.81 40.28 -1.41
CA ASP A 163 -24.74 40.47 -0.31
C ASP A 163 -24.81 41.96 0.10
N SER A 164 -23.67 42.65 0.16
CA SER A 164 -23.60 44.10 0.37
C SER A 164 -24.36 44.86 -0.72
N SER A 165 -24.10 44.53 -2.00
CA SER A 165 -24.80 45.12 -3.14
C SER A 165 -26.29 44.82 -3.12
N ARG A 166 -26.70 43.62 -2.67
CA ARG A 166 -28.10 43.26 -2.50
C ARG A 166 -28.77 44.08 -1.38
N ILE A 167 -28.07 44.28 -0.27
CA ILE A 167 -28.53 45.16 0.82
C ILE A 167 -28.69 46.60 0.31
N GLU A 168 -27.72 47.12 -0.45
CA GLU A 168 -27.81 48.44 -1.07
C GLU A 168 -28.98 48.54 -2.05
N MET A 169 -29.21 47.52 -2.88
CA MET A 169 -30.34 47.49 -3.81
C MET A 169 -31.67 47.47 -3.07
N VAL A 170 -31.79 46.69 -1.99
CA VAL A 170 -33.00 46.68 -1.15
C VAL A 170 -33.18 48.03 -0.44
N ALA A 171 -32.12 48.67 0.04
CA ALA A 171 -32.18 50.00 0.62
C ALA A 171 -32.59 51.07 -0.41
N LYS A 172 -32.03 51.03 -1.62
CA LYS A 172 -32.42 51.90 -2.75
C LYS A 172 -33.86 51.65 -3.17
N GLN A 173 -34.31 50.40 -3.23
CA GLN A 173 -35.70 50.05 -3.51
C GLN A 173 -36.64 50.58 -2.42
N THR A 174 -36.30 50.40 -1.15
CA THR A 174 -37.09 50.94 -0.02
C THR A 174 -37.14 52.47 -0.06
N ALA A 175 -36.03 53.12 -0.42
CA ALA A 175 -35.99 54.58 -0.61
C ALA A 175 -36.86 55.03 -1.79
N LEU A 176 -36.86 54.29 -2.91
CA LEU A 176 -37.75 54.52 -4.05
C LEU A 176 -39.21 54.29 -3.69
N ASP A 177 -39.53 53.25 -2.93
CA ASP A 177 -40.89 52.95 -2.46
C ASP A 177 -41.37 54.07 -1.53
N GLY A 178 -40.52 54.55 -0.60
CA GLY A 178 -40.82 55.71 0.24
C GLY A 178 -40.95 57.02 -0.55
N LEU A 179 -40.17 57.22 -1.62
CA LEU A 179 -40.33 58.36 -2.53
C LEU A 179 -41.64 58.27 -3.32
N THR A 180 -42.01 57.06 -3.74
CA THR A 180 -43.25 56.77 -4.46
C THR A 180 -44.44 56.97 -3.52
N GLU A 181 -44.34 56.57 -2.25
CA GLU A 181 -45.34 56.83 -1.23
C GLU A 181 -45.48 58.33 -0.98
N LYS A 182 -44.37 59.07 -0.82
CA LYS A 182 -44.40 60.54 -0.75
C LYS A 182 -45.01 61.16 -1.99
N MET A 183 -44.66 60.70 -3.18
CA MET A 183 -45.25 61.17 -4.43
C MET A 183 -46.75 60.87 -4.47
N SER A 184 -47.18 59.67 -4.05
CA SER A 184 -48.59 59.30 -3.99
C SER A 184 -49.36 60.15 -2.96
N SER A 185 -48.79 60.41 -1.79
CA SER A 185 -49.34 61.31 -0.78
C SER A 185 -49.41 62.74 -1.30
N GLY A 186 -48.40 63.21 -2.03
CA GLY A 186 -48.39 64.49 -2.73
C GLY A 186 -49.48 64.59 -3.78
N THR A 187 -49.64 63.58 -4.65
CA THR A 187 -50.74 63.55 -5.63
C THR A 187 -52.12 63.46 -4.96
N ASN A 188 -52.22 62.81 -3.79
CA ASN A 188 -53.47 62.77 -3.03
C ASN A 188 -53.77 64.14 -2.40
N ILE A 189 -52.76 64.81 -1.84
CA ILE A 189 -52.87 66.20 -1.38
C ILE A 189 -53.23 67.14 -2.53
N GLU A 190 -52.61 66.98 -3.71
CA GLU A 190 -52.96 67.74 -4.92
C GLU A 190 -54.38 67.45 -5.39
N LYS A 191 -54.84 66.20 -5.35
CA LYS A 191 -56.23 65.84 -5.67
C LYS A 191 -57.21 66.40 -4.65
N GLU A 192 -56.87 66.37 -3.37
CA GLU A 192 -57.68 66.94 -2.29
C GLU A 192 -57.72 68.47 -2.41
N LEU A 193 -56.59 69.12 -2.65
CA LEU A 193 -56.51 70.55 -2.97
C LEU A 193 -57.29 70.88 -4.24
N ALA A 194 -57.23 70.04 -5.29
CA ALA A 194 -58.00 70.24 -6.51
C ALA A 194 -59.52 70.04 -6.28
N GLN A 195 -59.91 69.12 -5.40
CA GLN A 195 -61.30 68.97 -4.98
C GLN A 195 -61.75 70.17 -4.13
N GLN A 196 -60.93 70.64 -3.18
CA GLN A 196 -61.20 71.83 -2.40
C GLN A 196 -61.27 73.08 -3.29
N LEU A 197 -60.41 73.20 -4.29
CA LEU A 197 -60.45 74.26 -5.29
C LEU A 197 -61.72 74.16 -6.14
N LYS A 198 -62.15 72.96 -6.58
CA LYS A 198 -63.43 72.77 -7.27
C LYS A 198 -64.62 73.14 -6.39
N ILE A 199 -64.61 72.77 -5.12
CA ILE A 199 -65.65 73.13 -4.16
C ILE A 199 -65.67 74.64 -3.98
N LYS A 200 -64.52 75.28 -3.75
CA LYS A 200 -64.40 76.74 -3.65
C LYS A 200 -64.79 77.45 -4.95
N GLU A 201 -64.49 76.90 -6.11
CA GLU A 201 -64.98 77.39 -7.40
C GLU A 201 -66.50 77.25 -7.53
N THR A 202 -67.09 76.15 -7.06
CA THR A 202 -68.55 75.99 -7.08
C THR A 202 -69.23 76.90 -6.06
N GLU A 203 -68.62 77.13 -4.90
CA GLU A 203 -69.07 78.08 -3.88
C GLU A 203 -68.98 79.51 -4.40
N THR A 204 -67.88 79.89 -5.05
CA THR A 204 -67.74 81.22 -5.68
C THR A 204 -68.69 81.37 -6.85
N LYS A 205 -68.87 80.36 -7.72
CA LYS A 205 -69.88 80.37 -8.79
C LYS A 205 -71.31 80.44 -8.23
N ALA A 206 -71.59 79.83 -7.09
CA ALA A 206 -72.88 79.94 -6.42
C ALA A 206 -73.07 81.31 -5.76
N ALA A 207 -72.00 81.88 -5.19
CA ALA A 207 -71.99 83.22 -4.63
C ALA A 207 -72.14 84.30 -5.72
N THR A 208 -71.51 84.14 -6.88
CA THR A 208 -71.70 85.04 -8.03
C THR A 208 -73.11 84.93 -8.59
N LYS A 209 -73.68 83.72 -8.73
CA LYS A 209 -75.09 83.55 -9.11
C LYS A 209 -76.06 84.18 -8.11
N LYS A 210 -75.83 84.02 -6.80
CA LYS A 210 -76.62 84.70 -5.76
C LYS A 210 -76.47 86.22 -5.82
N SER A 211 -75.28 86.73 -6.12
CA SER A 211 -75.01 88.16 -6.32
C SER A 211 -75.70 88.68 -7.59
N ASP A 212 -75.69 87.93 -8.69
CA ASP A 212 -76.37 88.28 -9.93
C ASP A 212 -77.90 88.23 -9.78
N ASP A 213 -78.43 87.27 -9.02
CA ASP A 213 -79.86 87.21 -8.68
C ASP A 213 -80.27 88.35 -7.73
N ALA A 214 -79.38 88.75 -6.80
CA ALA A 214 -79.57 89.94 -5.97
C ALA A 214 -79.55 91.21 -6.82
N LYS A 215 -78.63 91.33 -7.79
CA LYS A 215 -78.60 92.44 -8.76
C LYS A 215 -79.85 92.48 -9.63
N LYS A 216 -80.35 91.33 -10.11
CA LYS A 216 -81.62 91.24 -10.85
C LYS A 216 -82.83 91.58 -9.98
N ARG A 217 -82.82 91.26 -8.68
CA ARG A 217 -83.84 91.71 -7.72
C ARG A 217 -83.77 93.22 -7.50
N ILE A 218 -82.57 93.79 -7.41
CA ILE A 218 -82.37 95.25 -7.34
C ILE A 218 -82.89 95.92 -8.61
N GLU A 219 -82.60 95.39 -9.79
CA GLU A 219 -83.15 95.90 -11.06
C GLU A 219 -84.68 95.82 -11.10
N ARG A 220 -85.30 94.71 -10.67
CA ARG A 220 -86.77 94.61 -10.58
C ARG A 220 -87.38 95.56 -9.55
N LEU A 221 -86.71 95.80 -8.43
CA LEU A 221 -87.12 96.79 -7.45
C LEU A 221 -86.95 98.21 -8.00
N LYS A 222 -85.95 98.46 -8.83
CA LYS A 222 -85.71 99.73 -9.50
C LYS A 222 -86.77 100.02 -10.57
N THR A 223 -87.16 99.02 -11.36
CA THR A 223 -88.29 99.15 -12.31
C THR A 223 -89.62 99.32 -11.57
N SER A 224 -89.84 98.58 -10.48
CA SER A 224 -91.02 98.78 -9.62
C SER A 224 -91.05 100.16 -8.96
N ASN A 225 -89.90 100.74 -8.60
CA ASN A 225 -89.84 102.11 -8.08
C ASN A 225 -90.14 103.13 -9.18
N SER A 226 -89.65 102.94 -10.41
CA SER A 226 -90.00 103.81 -11.54
C SER A 226 -91.48 103.74 -11.93
N GLU A 227 -92.12 102.57 -11.74
CA GLU A 227 -93.57 102.41 -11.92
C GLU A 227 -94.39 103.05 -10.80
N LEU A 228 -93.85 103.13 -9.58
CA LEU A 228 -94.45 103.86 -8.46
C LEU A 228 -94.25 105.38 -8.59
N GLU A 229 -93.11 105.83 -9.11
CA GLU A 229 -92.85 107.24 -9.42
C GLU A 229 -93.76 107.76 -10.56
N LEU A 230 -94.05 106.93 -11.59
CA LEU A 230 -95.01 107.27 -12.65
C LEU A 230 -96.48 107.26 -12.19
N LYS A 231 -96.81 106.55 -11.10
CA LYS A 231 -98.14 106.57 -10.47
C LYS A 231 -98.31 107.74 -9.50
N LEU A 232 -97.23 108.33 -8.99
CA LEU A 232 -97.25 109.52 -8.13
C LEU A 232 -97.41 110.82 -8.93
N GLN A 233 -96.92 110.90 -10.16
CA GLN A 233 -97.00 112.12 -10.98
C GLN A 233 -98.39 112.40 -11.60
N ARG A 234 -99.34 111.46 -11.51
CA ARG A 234 -100.71 111.61 -12.05
C ARG A 234 -101.80 111.85 -10.98
N HIS A 235 -101.45 111.84 -9.70
CA HIS A 235 -102.42 111.99 -8.60
C HIS A 235 -102.22 113.25 -7.74
N GLU A 236 -101.46 114.24 -8.24
CA GLU A 236 -101.11 115.45 -7.47
C GLU A 236 -101.63 116.77 -8.08
N SER A 237 -102.55 116.70 -9.06
CA SER A 237 -103.20 117.87 -9.67
C SER A 237 -104.71 117.65 -9.86
N ASP A 238 -105.44 117.39 -8.77
CA ASP A 238 -106.84 117.80 -8.57
C ASP A 238 -107.30 117.51 -7.13
N ILE A 239 -106.89 118.42 -6.24
CA ILE A 239 -107.68 119.12 -5.21
C ILE A 239 -108.64 118.31 -4.31
N ALA A 240 -108.20 118.27 -3.05
CA ALA A 240 -108.88 118.72 -1.83
C ALA A 240 -109.99 117.91 -1.13
N ASP A 241 -109.81 117.99 0.17
CA ASP A 241 -110.80 118.03 1.25
C ASP A 241 -111.14 116.75 2.02
N LEU A 242 -110.68 116.86 3.28
CA LEU A 242 -111.34 116.47 4.51
C LEU A 242 -111.33 114.99 4.88
N ARG A 243 -110.45 114.77 5.86
CA ARG A 243 -110.74 114.23 7.18
C ARG A 243 -111.10 112.76 7.29
N LYS A 244 -110.52 112.23 8.37
CA LYS A 244 -111.00 111.11 9.19
C LYS A 244 -110.91 109.78 8.45
N ASN A 245 -110.45 108.72 9.07
CA ASN A 245 -109.93 108.45 10.40
C ASN A 245 -109.53 106.97 10.30
N THR A 246 -108.89 106.45 11.34
CA THR A 246 -109.09 105.06 11.81
C THR A 246 -108.60 103.95 10.89
N LEU A 247 -107.86 102.95 11.33
CA LEU A 247 -107.35 102.54 12.64
C LEU A 247 -106.66 101.22 12.30
N ASN A 248 -105.55 100.91 12.97
CA ASN A 248 -105.22 99.58 13.51
C ASN A 248 -105.09 98.40 12.52
N GLU A 249 -104.42 97.30 12.80
CA GLU A 249 -103.60 96.78 13.89
C GLU A 249 -102.89 95.56 13.24
N ASP A 250 -101.59 95.41 13.41
CA ASP A 250 -100.94 94.50 14.35
C ASP A 250 -101.01 92.99 14.04
N LYS A 251 -99.79 92.43 14.15
CA LYS A 251 -99.43 91.21 14.88
C LYS A 251 -99.53 89.83 14.20
N SER A 252 -98.34 89.23 14.17
CA SER A 252 -98.00 87.92 14.76
C SER A 252 -98.66 86.71 14.08
N ASP A 253 -98.18 85.49 14.16
CA ASP A 253 -97.04 84.81 14.77
C ASP A 253 -97.08 83.39 14.16
N LEU A 254 -96.31 82.46 14.73
CA LEU A 254 -96.78 81.09 15.00
C LEU A 254 -96.29 79.95 14.06
N ILE A 255 -95.09 79.44 14.40
CA ILE A 255 -94.82 78.08 14.97
C ILE A 255 -95.07 76.79 14.14
N SER A 256 -94.09 75.88 14.32
CA SER A 256 -94.15 74.40 14.50
C SER A 256 -93.54 73.52 13.39
N SER A 257 -92.42 72.81 13.67
CA SER A 257 -92.32 71.42 14.20
C SER A 257 -92.41 70.35 13.09
N LYS A 258 -91.76 69.18 13.05
CA LYS A 258 -91.11 68.30 14.05
C LYS A 258 -90.44 67.11 13.29
N ALA A 259 -89.45 66.46 13.93
CA ALA A 259 -89.08 65.02 13.89
C ALA A 259 -88.57 64.36 12.58
N LEU A 260 -87.32 63.88 12.48
CA LEU A 260 -86.66 62.66 13.02
C LEU A 260 -86.91 61.34 12.23
N THR A 261 -85.84 60.87 11.57
CA THR A 261 -85.33 59.47 11.41
C THR A 261 -86.03 58.39 10.58
N LYS A 262 -85.14 57.55 9.99
CA LYS A 262 -85.26 56.22 9.33
C LYS A 262 -85.38 56.31 7.80
N GLU A 263 -84.38 56.01 6.96
CA GLU A 263 -83.19 55.14 7.06
C GLU A 263 -83.46 53.81 7.76
N LYS A 264 -84.26 52.98 7.08
CA LYS A 264 -83.93 51.57 6.85
C LYS A 264 -84.76 51.03 5.69
N ALA A 265 -84.01 50.70 4.65
CA ALA A 265 -84.05 49.42 3.96
C ALA A 265 -85.19 49.13 2.95
N LYS A 266 -84.72 49.04 1.70
CA LYS A 266 -84.79 47.85 0.85
C LYS A 266 -86.19 47.42 0.38
N THR A 267 -86.52 47.86 -0.82
CA THR A 267 -86.94 46.94 -1.88
C THR A 267 -86.39 47.42 -3.22
N ASN A 268 -85.69 46.50 -3.90
CA ASN A 268 -85.36 46.50 -5.33
C ASN A 268 -84.28 47.50 -5.76
N ARG A 269 -83.01 47.12 -5.89
CA ARG A 269 -82.58 46.11 -6.86
C ARG A 269 -81.30 45.41 -6.40
N LEU A 270 -81.46 44.24 -5.80
CA LEU A 270 -80.66 43.10 -6.21
C LEU A 270 -81.21 42.59 -7.55
N GLU A 271 -80.44 41.76 -8.22
CA GLU A 271 -80.78 41.07 -9.47
C GLU A 271 -80.55 41.84 -10.77
N ALA A 272 -79.34 42.38 -10.87
CA ALA A 272 -78.60 42.27 -12.11
C ALA A 272 -77.14 41.88 -11.83
N LYS A 273 -76.96 40.57 -11.64
CA LYS A 273 -75.96 39.76 -12.34
C LYS A 273 -74.51 40.00 -11.89
N LEU A 274 -73.93 39.13 -11.07
CA LEU A 274 -73.82 37.68 -11.29
C LEU A 274 -73.19 37.33 -12.66
N ALA A 275 -72.31 38.20 -13.18
CA ALA A 275 -71.59 37.99 -14.45
C ALA A 275 -70.12 38.46 -14.46
N THR A 276 -69.51 38.83 -13.33
CA THR A 276 -68.06 39.15 -13.27
C THR A 276 -67.31 38.37 -12.19
N ALA A 277 -67.98 37.39 -11.56
CA ALA A 277 -67.35 36.36 -10.74
C ALA A 277 -66.91 35.12 -11.56
N SER A 278 -67.23 35.06 -12.86
CA SER A 278 -66.76 34.02 -13.78
C SER A 278 -65.41 34.34 -14.46
N LEU A 279 -64.83 35.52 -14.20
CA LEU A 279 -63.55 35.93 -14.82
C LEU A 279 -62.34 35.83 -13.88
N ARG A 280 -62.52 35.26 -12.68
CA ARG A 280 -61.45 35.14 -11.66
C ARG A 280 -61.17 33.72 -11.18
N MET A 281 -61.94 32.74 -11.66
CA MET A 281 -61.74 31.31 -11.38
C MET A 281 -61.14 30.56 -12.58
N GLU A 282 -61.25 31.12 -13.79
CA GLU A 282 -60.69 30.52 -15.02
C GLU A 282 -59.18 30.82 -15.18
N SER A 283 -58.67 31.90 -14.59
CA SER A 283 -57.26 32.32 -14.76
C SER A 283 -56.27 31.71 -13.75
N LEU A 284 -56.68 30.68 -12.99
CA LEU A 284 -55.81 30.00 -12.02
C LEU A 284 -55.83 28.47 -12.15
N LEU A 285 -56.31 27.95 -13.27
CA LEU A 285 -56.24 26.53 -13.62
C LEU A 285 -55.74 26.25 -15.06
N GLU A 286 -55.43 27.29 -15.85
CA GLU A 286 -54.98 27.16 -17.26
C GLU A 286 -53.48 27.51 -17.46
N ASP A 287 -52.66 27.54 -16.40
CA ASP A 287 -51.20 27.80 -16.51
C ASP A 287 -50.30 26.69 -15.93
N ALA A 288 -50.81 25.45 -15.93
CA ALA A 288 -49.98 24.26 -15.83
C ALA A 288 -49.88 23.62 -17.21
N SER A 289 -49.19 24.32 -18.12
CA SER A 289 -48.87 23.81 -19.44
C SER A 289 -48.13 22.47 -19.32
N ASN A 290 -48.73 21.48 -19.96
CA ASN A 290 -48.36 20.07 -20.06
C ASN A 290 -47.04 19.84 -20.83
N GLU A 291 -46.22 20.88 -20.99
CA GLU A 291 -44.95 20.87 -21.71
C GLU A 291 -43.75 20.89 -20.75
N ASN A 292 -43.83 21.67 -19.65
CA ASN A 292 -42.80 21.68 -18.62
C ASN A 292 -42.78 20.39 -17.80
N VAL A 293 -43.95 19.80 -17.55
CA VAL A 293 -44.06 18.48 -16.88
C VAL A 293 -43.56 17.36 -17.79
N LYS A 294 -43.80 17.43 -19.11
CA LYS A 294 -43.25 16.45 -20.06
C LYS A 294 -41.75 16.59 -20.24
N LYS A 295 -41.21 17.81 -20.31
CA LYS A 295 -39.76 18.07 -20.34
C LYS A 295 -39.09 17.64 -19.04
N ALA A 296 -39.68 17.93 -17.88
CA ALA A 296 -39.19 17.46 -16.58
C ALA A 296 -39.27 15.94 -16.42
N MET A 297 -40.34 15.29 -16.91
CA MET A 297 -40.45 13.82 -16.92
C MET A 297 -39.47 13.19 -17.91
N ALA A 298 -39.17 13.84 -19.03
CA ALA A 298 -38.17 13.37 -20.00
C ALA A 298 -36.75 13.46 -19.42
N SER A 299 -36.37 14.61 -18.83
CA SER A 299 -35.07 14.78 -18.17
C SER A 299 -34.91 13.84 -16.99
N LEU A 300 -35.97 13.63 -16.18
CA LEU A 300 -35.94 12.72 -15.04
C LEU A 300 -35.87 11.25 -15.47
N ASN A 301 -36.44 10.88 -16.62
CA ASN A 301 -36.27 9.55 -17.20
C ASN A 301 -34.86 9.33 -17.79
N GLU A 302 -34.25 10.37 -18.36
CA GLU A 302 -32.86 10.35 -18.86
C GLU A 302 -31.86 10.26 -17.69
N ASP A 303 -32.08 11.02 -16.63
CA ASP A 303 -31.33 10.93 -15.37
C ASP A 303 -31.49 9.54 -14.73
N ARG A 304 -32.71 8.98 -14.76
CA ARG A 304 -32.96 7.62 -14.25
C ARG A 304 -32.30 6.55 -15.11
N ALA A 305 -32.19 6.74 -16.42
CA ALA A 305 -31.48 5.83 -17.32
C ALA A 305 -29.97 5.87 -17.06
N SER A 306 -29.38 7.06 -16.98
CA SER A 306 -27.94 7.22 -16.68
C SER A 306 -27.57 6.75 -15.27
N LEU A 307 -28.45 6.92 -14.27
CA LEU A 307 -28.26 6.37 -12.94
C LEU A 307 -28.34 4.84 -12.93
N LYS A 308 -29.25 4.24 -13.69
CA LYS A 308 -29.31 2.77 -13.83
C LYS A 308 -28.06 2.20 -14.49
N GLU A 309 -27.51 2.89 -15.48
CA GLU A 309 -26.26 2.52 -16.13
C GLU A 309 -25.07 2.62 -15.16
N LYS A 310 -24.96 3.74 -14.44
CA LYS A 310 -23.95 3.90 -13.37
C LYS A 310 -24.06 2.82 -12.28
N ILE A 311 -25.26 2.46 -11.84
CA ILE A 311 -25.46 1.36 -10.88
C ILE A 311 -25.00 0.02 -11.49
N LYS A 312 -25.27 -0.22 -12.78
CA LYS A 312 -24.83 -1.44 -13.47
C LYS A 312 -23.30 -1.50 -13.57
N ASP A 313 -22.63 -0.38 -13.80
CA ASP A 313 -21.18 -0.36 -13.89
C ASP A 313 -20.51 -0.45 -12.50
N ILE A 314 -21.02 0.26 -11.50
CA ILE A 314 -20.56 0.13 -10.10
C ILE A 314 -20.77 -1.30 -9.59
N THR A 315 -21.86 -1.98 -9.96
CA THR A 315 -22.08 -3.38 -9.57
C THR A 315 -21.12 -4.35 -10.27
N LYS A 316 -20.74 -4.10 -11.53
CA LYS A 316 -19.67 -4.86 -12.20
C LYS A 316 -18.32 -4.64 -11.54
N GLU A 317 -17.96 -3.38 -11.25
CA GLU A 317 -16.72 -3.04 -10.56
C GLU A 317 -16.67 -3.65 -9.17
N ARG A 318 -17.75 -3.55 -8.39
CA ARG A 318 -17.86 -4.20 -7.07
C ARG A 318 -17.69 -5.72 -7.18
N ASN A 319 -18.28 -6.36 -8.18
CA ASN A 319 -18.14 -7.80 -8.37
C ASN A 319 -16.72 -8.19 -8.82
N ALA A 320 -16.08 -7.38 -9.67
CA ALA A 320 -14.69 -7.58 -10.08
C ALA A 320 -13.73 -7.40 -8.90
N LEU A 321 -13.86 -6.32 -8.13
CA LEU A 321 -13.08 -6.07 -6.92
C LEU A 321 -13.30 -7.15 -5.86
N ASN A 322 -14.54 -7.64 -5.68
CA ASN A 322 -14.81 -8.71 -4.73
C ASN A 322 -14.17 -10.04 -5.16
N LYS A 323 -14.08 -10.30 -6.48
CA LYS A 323 -13.39 -11.48 -7.03
C LYS A 323 -11.87 -11.35 -6.91
N GLU A 324 -11.34 -10.16 -7.08
CA GLU A 324 -9.91 -9.88 -6.86
C GLU A 324 -9.53 -9.98 -5.38
N LEU A 325 -10.36 -9.43 -4.48
CA LEU A 325 -10.17 -9.56 -3.03
C LEU A 325 -10.26 -11.01 -2.56
N SER A 326 -11.18 -11.82 -3.11
CA SER A 326 -11.25 -13.23 -2.75
C SER A 326 -10.06 -14.02 -3.28
N ALA A 327 -9.59 -13.75 -4.50
CA ALA A 327 -8.37 -14.34 -5.04
C ALA A 327 -7.13 -13.96 -4.22
N ARG A 328 -7.02 -12.69 -3.83
CA ARG A 328 -5.91 -12.19 -3.01
C ARG A 328 -5.94 -12.74 -1.58
N ARG A 329 -7.13 -12.96 -1.03
CA ARG A 329 -7.30 -13.62 0.27
C ARG A 329 -6.88 -15.08 0.24
N ILE A 330 -7.23 -15.82 -0.81
CA ILE A 330 -6.82 -17.22 -0.99
C ILE A 330 -5.30 -17.32 -1.20
N ALA A 331 -4.72 -16.43 -2.00
CA ALA A 331 -3.27 -16.37 -2.20
C ALA A 331 -2.52 -16.05 -0.89
N ASN A 332 -3.01 -15.09 -0.10
CA ASN A 332 -2.43 -14.81 1.21
C ASN A 332 -2.57 -15.99 2.18
N ASP A 333 -3.70 -16.71 2.18
CA ASP A 333 -3.89 -17.87 3.07
C ASP A 333 -2.92 -19.01 2.71
N SER A 334 -2.70 -19.25 1.41
CA SER A 334 -1.70 -20.24 0.96
C SER A 334 -0.27 -19.84 1.29
N ASP A 335 0.07 -18.55 1.18
CA ASP A 335 1.39 -18.04 1.56
C ASP A 335 1.60 -18.17 3.08
N TRP A 336 0.56 -17.88 3.88
CA TRP A 336 0.60 -18.04 5.33
C TRP A 336 0.73 -19.51 5.76
N GLU A 337 0.08 -20.45 5.07
CA GLU A 337 0.28 -21.87 5.32
C GLU A 337 1.71 -22.32 4.95
N SER A 338 2.24 -21.86 3.81
CA SER A 338 3.63 -22.15 3.41
C SER A 338 4.63 -21.61 4.42
N GLU A 339 4.53 -20.33 4.79
CA GLU A 339 5.39 -19.70 5.79
C GLU A 339 5.31 -20.38 7.15
N ARG A 340 4.13 -20.90 7.53
CA ARG A 340 3.95 -21.63 8.78
C ARG A 340 4.64 -22.99 8.74
N THR A 341 4.57 -23.71 7.62
CA THR A 341 5.29 -24.98 7.43
C THR A 341 6.80 -24.76 7.38
N GLU A 342 7.26 -23.73 6.68
CA GLU A 342 8.67 -23.35 6.60
C GLU A 342 9.19 -22.91 7.98
N ASN A 343 8.45 -22.08 8.72
CA ASN A 343 8.83 -21.72 10.09
C ASN A 343 8.85 -22.94 11.03
N ALA A 344 7.97 -23.92 10.86
CA ALA A 344 8.00 -25.15 11.65
C ALA A 344 9.26 -25.96 11.35
N THR A 345 9.62 -26.13 10.07
CA THR A 345 10.86 -26.84 9.68
C THR A 345 12.12 -26.08 10.10
N LEU A 346 12.12 -24.74 10.05
CA LEU A 346 13.23 -23.92 10.52
C LEU A 346 13.41 -24.06 12.03
N ARG A 347 12.32 -24.03 12.80
CA ARG A 347 12.36 -24.28 14.25
C ARG A 347 12.88 -25.67 14.59
N GLU A 348 12.53 -26.68 13.79
CA GLU A 348 13.05 -28.04 13.95
C GLU A 348 14.57 -28.09 13.69
N ARG A 349 15.04 -27.54 12.57
CA ARG A 349 16.49 -27.47 12.25
C ARG A 349 17.30 -26.67 13.27
N ILE A 350 16.76 -25.55 13.76
CA ILE A 350 17.40 -24.76 14.82
C ILE A 350 17.50 -25.57 16.10
N ASN A 351 16.45 -26.31 16.47
CA ASN A 351 16.49 -27.17 17.65
C ASN A 351 17.49 -28.32 17.50
N ASP A 352 17.62 -28.90 16.30
CA ASP A 352 18.61 -29.96 16.03
C ASP A 352 20.05 -29.42 16.06
N LEU A 353 20.29 -28.25 15.47
CA LEU A 353 21.60 -27.59 15.52
C LEU A 353 21.96 -27.20 16.95
N ALA A 354 21.01 -26.66 17.71
CA ALA A 354 21.21 -26.34 19.13
C ALA A 354 21.53 -27.61 19.93
N ALA A 355 20.86 -28.73 19.65
CA ALA A 355 21.15 -30.02 20.29
C ALA A 355 22.56 -30.52 19.94
N GLN A 356 22.99 -30.40 18.69
CA GLN A 356 24.30 -30.83 18.24
C GLN A 356 25.43 -29.97 18.84
N VAL A 357 25.27 -28.65 18.84
CA VAL A 357 26.26 -27.72 19.42
C VAL A 357 26.37 -27.94 20.92
N THR A 358 25.25 -28.07 21.64
CA THR A 358 25.28 -28.32 23.09
C THR A 358 25.85 -29.70 23.42
N ALA A 359 25.57 -30.74 22.63
CA ALA A 359 26.20 -32.05 22.78
C ALA A 359 27.72 -32.01 22.51
N MET A 360 28.14 -31.28 21.49
CA MET A 360 29.56 -31.07 21.16
C MET A 360 30.29 -30.31 22.28
N THR A 361 29.71 -29.22 22.79
CA THR A 361 30.27 -28.48 23.92
C THR A 361 30.37 -29.35 25.18
N ALA A 362 29.32 -30.13 25.49
CA ALA A 362 29.35 -31.06 26.61
C ALA A 362 30.43 -32.16 26.45
N SER A 363 30.72 -32.58 25.22
CA SER A 363 31.82 -33.53 24.95
C SER A 363 33.21 -32.91 25.12
N LEU A 364 33.37 -31.63 24.80
CA LEU A 364 34.63 -30.89 24.93
C LEU A 364 34.93 -30.51 26.39
N GLU A 365 33.90 -30.17 27.17
CA GLU A 365 34.04 -29.79 28.59
C GLU A 365 34.25 -31.01 29.52
N GLY A 366 33.94 -32.23 29.06
CA GLY A 366 34.15 -33.46 29.83
C GLY A 366 33.07 -33.72 30.90
N PRO A 367 33.33 -34.64 31.86
CA PRO A 367 32.31 -35.12 32.80
C PRO A 367 31.80 -34.05 33.78
N ASP A 368 32.56 -32.98 34.02
CA ASP A 368 32.20 -31.89 34.96
C ASP A 368 31.45 -30.71 34.29
N SER A 369 30.97 -30.88 33.05
CA SER A 369 30.20 -29.82 32.36
C SER A 369 28.87 -29.49 33.08
N PRO A 370 28.56 -28.20 33.32
CA PRO A 370 27.26 -27.76 33.83
C PRO A 370 26.07 -28.20 32.97
N ILE A 371 26.29 -28.48 31.68
CA ILE A 371 25.26 -28.96 30.74
C ILE A 371 24.77 -30.35 31.15
N ASN A 372 25.66 -31.23 31.61
CA ASN A 372 25.30 -32.58 32.05
C ASN A 372 24.47 -32.55 33.34
N GLU A 373 24.76 -31.61 34.25
CA GLU A 373 23.97 -31.38 35.47
C GLU A 373 22.54 -30.91 35.11
N ILE A 374 22.43 -29.96 34.18
CA ILE A 374 21.14 -29.45 33.69
C ILE A 374 20.34 -30.55 32.96
N LEU A 375 20.99 -31.38 32.13
CA LEU A 375 20.36 -32.51 31.46
C LEU A 375 19.88 -33.61 32.42
N GLY A 376 20.59 -33.79 33.54
CA GLY A 376 20.24 -34.69 34.64
C GLY A 376 19.01 -34.21 35.42
N ASN A 377 18.89 -32.89 35.62
CA ASN A 377 17.75 -32.27 36.29
C ASN A 377 16.54 -32.02 35.37
N ALA A 378 16.71 -32.10 34.05
CA ALA A 378 15.64 -31.87 33.08
C ALA A 378 14.59 -33.02 33.10
N PRO A 379 13.28 -32.71 33.27
CA PRO A 379 12.23 -33.73 33.35
C PRO A 379 12.08 -34.49 32.02
N LYS A 380 12.12 -35.83 32.07
CA LYS A 380 11.80 -36.72 30.92
C LYS A 380 10.31 -36.66 30.61
N LYS A 381 9.88 -35.70 29.81
CA LYS A 381 8.46 -35.44 29.55
C LYS A 381 7.93 -36.34 28.43
N ARG A 382 7.48 -37.55 28.77
CA ARG A 382 6.64 -38.37 27.87
C ARG A 382 5.23 -37.78 27.82
N ILE A 383 4.96 -36.91 26.84
CA ILE A 383 3.61 -36.38 26.62
C ILE A 383 2.77 -37.45 25.91
N LYS A 384 1.98 -38.23 26.66
CA LYS A 384 0.85 -38.98 26.07
C LYS A 384 -0.32 -38.01 25.89
N LYS A 385 -0.54 -37.52 24.68
CA LYS A 385 -1.82 -36.95 24.26
C LYS A 385 -2.47 -37.88 23.23
N SER A 386 -3.78 -38.02 23.36
CA SER A 386 -4.66 -38.94 22.63
C SER A 386 -4.38 -39.05 21.12
N GLY A 387 -4.15 -40.28 20.64
CA GLY A 387 -4.51 -40.71 19.29
C GLY A 387 -3.54 -40.44 18.14
N LYS A 388 -2.50 -39.61 18.30
CA LYS A 388 -1.43 -39.45 17.30
C LYS A 388 -0.12 -39.21 18.04
N VAL A 389 0.83 -40.15 17.91
CA VAL A 389 2.17 -40.02 18.50
C VAL A 389 2.97 -39.04 17.65
N GLU A 390 2.75 -37.74 17.83
CA GLU A 390 3.77 -36.76 17.50
C GLU A 390 4.76 -36.74 18.66
N ASN A 391 5.88 -37.43 18.46
CA ASN A 391 7.03 -37.39 19.34
C ASN A 391 7.65 -35.99 19.19
N VAL A 392 7.11 -34.98 19.88
CA VAL A 392 7.81 -33.69 20.01
C VAL A 392 8.95 -33.93 20.99
N GLU A 393 10.04 -34.48 20.47
CA GLU A 393 11.25 -34.77 21.23
C GLU A 393 11.79 -33.46 21.80
N SER A 394 11.83 -33.37 23.13
CA SER A 394 12.36 -32.21 23.82
C SER A 394 13.83 -32.02 23.42
N LEU A 395 14.30 -30.77 23.42
CA LEU A 395 15.72 -30.47 23.17
C LEU A 395 16.65 -31.30 24.07
N ALA A 396 16.29 -31.46 25.34
CA ALA A 396 17.03 -32.29 26.29
C ALA A 396 17.03 -33.79 25.93
N ASP A 397 15.97 -34.29 25.32
CA ASP A 397 15.90 -35.69 24.87
C ASP A 397 16.78 -35.90 23.63
N ARG A 398 16.79 -34.95 22.70
CA ARG A 398 17.68 -34.95 21.52
C ARG A 398 19.16 -34.88 21.90
N ILE A 399 19.53 -34.02 22.85
CA ILE A 399 20.91 -33.93 23.34
C ILE A 399 21.36 -35.25 23.96
N ARG A 400 20.52 -35.90 24.78
CA ARG A 400 20.84 -37.21 25.36
C ARG A 400 20.99 -38.30 24.30
N ALA A 401 20.12 -38.30 23.28
CA ALA A 401 20.22 -39.26 22.16
C ALA A 401 21.53 -39.08 21.37
N LEU A 402 21.94 -37.84 21.12
CA LEU A 402 23.21 -37.53 20.46
C LEU A 402 24.42 -37.94 21.31
N GLN A 403 24.41 -37.67 22.62
CA GLN A 403 25.48 -38.10 23.54
C GLN A 403 25.59 -39.62 23.61
N GLU A 404 24.47 -40.35 23.67
CA GLU A 404 24.46 -41.81 23.67
C GLU A 404 25.00 -42.36 22.34
N SER A 405 24.58 -41.79 21.20
CA SER A 405 25.09 -42.18 19.89
C SER A 405 26.61 -41.95 19.76
N ALA A 406 27.11 -40.81 20.25
CA ALA A 406 28.53 -40.49 20.25
C ALA A 406 29.34 -41.45 21.15
N ARG A 407 28.77 -41.85 22.29
CA ARG A 407 29.36 -42.84 23.20
C ARG A 407 29.45 -44.23 22.57
N ILE A 408 28.44 -44.64 21.80
CA ILE A 408 28.42 -45.92 21.08
C ILE A 408 29.45 -45.92 19.94
N THR A 409 29.63 -44.81 19.23
CA THR A 409 30.60 -44.70 18.13
C THR A 409 32.05 -44.46 18.58
N GLY A 410 32.25 -43.99 19.82
CA GLY A 410 33.56 -43.69 20.40
C GLY A 410 34.15 -44.79 21.29
N SER A 411 33.44 -45.92 21.46
CA SER A 411 33.95 -47.17 22.06
C SER A 411 34.33 -48.16 20.98
#